data_AF-A0A928DN52-F1
#
_entry.id   AF-A0A928DN52-F1
#
_cell.length_a   1.000
_cell.length_b   1.000
_cell.length_c   1.000
_cell.angle_alpha   90.00
_cell.angle_beta   90.00
_cell.angle_gamma   90.00
#
_symmetry.space_group_name_H-M   'P 1'
#
loop_
_entity.id
_entity.type
_entity.pdbx_description
1 polymer ?
#
loop_
_entity_poly.entity_id
_entity_poly.type
_entity_poly.pdbx_seq_one_letter_code
_entity_poly.pdbx_strand_id
1 'polypeptide(L)'
;MSPKICPRCFLPYEETDNFCRRCGKSLKPGSGFLCSHTGIILLTLVLGPFALPVVWSSKLIGTVAKWIYTIVLVLIGIYLIQACVAAFELVQDVSRSLVSPTF
;
A
#
# COMPACT_ATOMS: atom_id res chain seq x y z
N MET A 1 18.40 -14.32 -33.81
CA MET A 1 17.74 -13.31 -32.98
C MET A 1 16.37 -13.03 -33.58
N SER A 2 15.26 -13.40 -32.93
CA SER A 2 13.92 -13.04 -33.44
C SER A 2 13.64 -11.56 -33.15
N PRO A 3 13.26 -10.73 -34.13
CA PRO A 3 12.96 -9.33 -33.88
C PRO A 3 11.71 -9.22 -33.00
N LYS A 4 11.85 -8.66 -31.79
CA LYS A 4 10.70 -8.37 -30.95
C LYS A 4 10.03 -7.10 -31.43
N ILE A 5 8.71 -7.14 -31.55
CA ILE A 5 7.93 -6.07 -32.16
C ILE A 5 7.07 -5.39 -31.10
N CYS A 6 7.03 -4.07 -31.09
CA CYS A 6 6.19 -3.33 -30.17
C CYS A 6 4.71 -3.63 -30.45
N PRO A 7 3.90 -4.04 -29.46
CA PRO A 7 2.50 -4.42 -29.67
C PRO A 7 1.57 -3.24 -30.01
N ARG A 8 2.07 -1.99 -30.00
CA ARG A 8 1.27 -0.79 -30.34
C ARG A 8 1.68 -0.14 -31.65
N CYS A 9 2.98 0.04 -31.89
CA CYS A 9 3.48 0.74 -33.07
C CYS A 9 4.22 -0.16 -34.05
N PHE A 10 4.27 -1.48 -33.80
CA PHE A 10 4.85 -2.50 -34.67
C PHE A 10 6.30 -2.23 -35.10
N LEU A 11 7.03 -1.42 -34.33
CA LEU A 11 8.44 -1.16 -34.55
C LEU A 11 9.27 -2.28 -33.91
N PRO A 12 10.36 -2.75 -34.56
CA PRO A 12 11.34 -3.59 -33.89
C PRO A 12 11.97 -2.84 -32.71
N TYR A 13 12.22 -3.56 -31.62
CA TYR A 13 12.93 -3.06 -30.44
C TYR A 13 13.97 -4.07 -29.96
N GLU A 14 14.97 -3.59 -29.23
CA GLU A 14 16.02 -4.43 -28.64
C GLU A 14 15.59 -4.97 -27.28
N GLU A 15 16.06 -6.15 -26.87
CA GLU A 15 15.71 -6.72 -25.54
C GLU A 15 16.09 -5.83 -24.34
N THR A 16 17.05 -4.95 -24.54
CA THR A 16 17.52 -3.93 -23.60
C THR A 16 16.53 -2.76 -23.45
N ASP A 17 15.69 -2.50 -24.45
CA ASP A 17 14.72 -1.40 -24.42
C ASP A 17 13.55 -1.73 -23.47
N ASN A 18 13.42 -0.95 -22.39
CA ASN A 18 12.30 -1.07 -21.45
C ASN A 18 11.05 -0.32 -21.93
N PHE A 19 11.24 0.70 -22.77
CA PHE A 19 10.19 1.53 -23.35
C PHE A 19 10.39 1.63 -24.87
N CYS A 20 9.29 1.73 -25.61
CA CYS A 20 9.36 1.95 -27.04
C CYS A 20 9.85 3.37 -27.32
N ARG A 21 10.96 3.51 -28.07
CA ARG A 21 11.54 4.80 -28.47
C ARG A 21 10.60 5.70 -29.28
N ARG A 22 9.57 5.12 -29.92
CA ARG A 22 8.60 5.86 -30.74
C ARG A 22 7.32 6.20 -30.00
N CYS A 23 6.66 5.20 -29.42
CA CYS A 23 5.35 5.41 -28.78
C CYS A 23 5.41 5.69 -27.27
N GLY A 24 6.61 5.62 -26.66
CA GLY A 24 6.82 5.86 -25.23
C GLY A 24 6.19 4.81 -24.31
N LYS A 25 5.57 3.76 -24.85
CA LYS A 25 4.88 2.74 -24.05
C LYS A 25 5.87 1.73 -23.49
N SER A 26 5.65 1.31 -22.24
CA SER A 26 6.43 0.24 -21.63
C SER A 26 6.30 -1.07 -22.43
N LEU A 27 7.44 -1.67 -22.74
CA LEU A 27 7.57 -2.94 -23.45
C LEU A 27 7.65 -4.11 -22.47
N LYS A 28 8.08 -3.85 -21.22
CA LYS A 28 8.13 -4.82 -20.13
C LYS A 28 7.06 -4.46 -19.08
N PRO A 29 5.87 -5.09 -19.12
CA PRO A 29 4.88 -4.91 -18.07
C PRO A 29 5.43 -5.54 -16.78
N GLY A 30 5.97 -4.73 -15.86
CA GLY A 30 6.38 -5.21 -14.53
C GLY A 30 7.56 -4.51 -13.83
N SER A 31 8.29 -3.59 -14.46
CA SER A 31 9.51 -3.01 -13.85
C SER A 31 9.37 -1.58 -13.29
N GLY A 32 8.18 -1.20 -12.81
CA GLY A 32 7.99 0.07 -12.11
C GLY A 32 8.37 -0.05 -10.64
N PHE A 33 9.17 0.88 -10.12
CA PHE A 33 9.58 0.97 -8.70
C PHE A 33 8.39 0.97 -7.71
N LEU A 34 7.21 1.44 -8.15
CA LEU A 34 5.94 1.36 -7.40
C LEU A 34 5.31 -0.04 -7.34
N CYS A 35 5.88 -1.03 -8.03
CA CYS A 35 5.43 -2.42 -8.08
C CYS A 35 6.29 -3.34 -7.19
N SER A 36 7.31 -2.81 -6.53
CA SER A 36 8.07 -3.54 -5.52
C SER A 36 7.31 -3.49 -4.19
N HIS A 37 7.24 -4.61 -3.47
CA HIS A 37 6.64 -4.72 -2.13
C HIS A 37 7.09 -3.59 -1.18
N THR A 38 8.32 -3.11 -1.35
CA THR A 38 8.91 -2.01 -0.59
C THR A 38 8.17 -0.68 -0.74
N GLY A 39 7.69 -0.35 -1.95
CA GLY A 39 6.99 0.91 -2.22
C GLY A 39 5.61 0.96 -1.55
N ILE A 40 4.91 -0.18 -1.50
CA ILE A 40 3.62 -0.32 -0.83
C ILE A 40 3.81 -0.21 0.68
N ILE A 41 4.82 -0.89 1.23
CA ILE A 41 5.17 -0.82 2.66
C ILE A 41 5.48 0.62 3.08
N LEU A 42 6.29 1.34 2.30
CA LEU A 42 6.64 2.74 2.56
C LEU A 42 5.39 3.65 2.54
N LEU A 43 4.47 3.43 1.58
CA LEU A 43 3.21 4.17 1.48
C LEU A 43 2.26 3.87 2.64
N THR A 44 2.14 2.62 3.06
CA THR A 44 1.36 2.25 4.26
C THR A 44 1.95 2.84 5.54
N LEU A 45 3.28 2.97 5.63
CA LEU A 45 3.94 3.55 6.80
C LEU A 45 3.71 5.08 6.90
N VAL A 46 3.62 5.77 5.76
CA VAL A 46 3.49 7.23 5.70
C VAL A 46 2.02 7.70 5.67
N LEU A 47 1.14 7.03 4.92
CA LEU A 47 -0.28 7.41 4.78
C LEU A 47 -1.25 6.60 5.67
N GLY A 48 -0.78 5.56 6.35
CA GLY A 48 -1.61 4.72 7.21
C GLY A 48 -2.78 4.07 6.43
N PRO A 49 -3.99 3.94 7.03
CA PRO A 49 -5.13 3.27 6.40
C PRO A 49 -5.63 3.94 5.12
N PHE A 50 -5.22 5.18 4.85
CA PHE A 50 -5.53 5.90 3.61
C PHE A 50 -4.71 5.47 2.39
N ALA A 51 -3.82 4.48 2.51
CA ALA A 51 -3.15 3.89 1.35
C ALA A 51 -4.08 2.97 0.50
N LEU A 52 -5.22 2.55 1.07
CA LEU A 52 -6.16 1.61 0.45
C LEU A 52 -6.75 2.07 -0.91
N PRO A 53 -7.18 3.33 -1.10
CA PRO A 53 -7.65 3.82 -2.40
C PRO A 53 -6.55 3.79 -3.48
N VAL A 54 -5.30 4.05 -3.09
CA VAL A 54 -4.15 4.03 -4.00
C VAL A 54 -3.82 2.61 -4.45
N VAL A 55 -3.90 1.62 -3.55
CA VAL A 55 -3.75 0.20 -3.88
C VAL A 55 -4.87 -0.28 -4.82
N TRP A 56 -6.10 0.22 -4.63
CA TRP A 56 -7.23 -0.16 -5.46
C TRP A 56 -7.12 0.36 -6.91
N SER A 57 -6.53 1.54 -7.08
CA SER A 57 -6.24 2.15 -8.40
C SER A 57 -5.16 1.39 -9.19
N SER A 58 -4.31 0.60 -8.52
CA SER A 58 -3.25 -0.15 -9.19
C SER A 58 -3.79 -1.44 -9.83
N LYS A 59 -3.72 -1.50 -11.17
CA LYS A 59 -4.19 -2.61 -12.03
C LYS A 59 -3.25 -3.83 -12.06
N LEU A 60 -2.12 -3.75 -11.35
CA LEU A 60 -1.01 -4.72 -11.35
C LEU A 60 -1.01 -5.68 -10.16
N ILE A 61 -1.77 -5.39 -9.10
CA ILE A 61 -1.89 -6.27 -7.92
C ILE A 61 -3.12 -7.17 -8.09
N GLY A 62 -2.90 -8.49 -8.07
CA GLY A 62 -3.97 -9.48 -8.13
C GLY A 62 -5.01 -9.28 -7.03
N THR A 63 -6.29 -9.51 -7.34
CA THR A 63 -7.45 -9.24 -6.48
C THR A 63 -7.31 -9.87 -5.08
N VAL A 64 -6.63 -11.03 -4.98
CA VAL A 64 -6.40 -11.75 -3.72
C VAL A 64 -5.47 -10.99 -2.77
N ALA A 65 -4.37 -10.42 -3.29
CA ALA A 65 -3.43 -9.67 -2.47
C ALA A 65 -4.08 -8.41 -1.89
N LYS A 66 -4.98 -7.75 -2.64
CA LYS A 66 -5.75 -6.59 -2.14
C LYS A 66 -6.57 -6.95 -0.91
N TRP A 67 -7.26 -8.09 -0.93
CA TRP A 67 -8.05 -8.56 0.21
C TRP A 67 -7.21 -8.89 1.44
N ILE A 68 -6.05 -9.54 1.26
CA ILE A 68 -5.13 -9.85 2.37
C ILE A 68 -4.70 -8.56 3.09
N TYR A 69 -4.26 -7.54 2.33
CA TYR A 69 -3.83 -6.28 2.94
C TYR A 69 -4.97 -5.54 3.65
N THR A 70 -6.18 -5.53 3.08
CA THR A 70 -7.36 -4.94 3.73
C THR A 70 -7.65 -5.62 5.06
N ILE A 71 -7.68 -6.96 5.09
CA ILE A 71 -7.97 -7.73 6.31
C ILE A 71 -6.92 -7.45 7.38
N VAL A 72 -5.63 -7.47 7.01
CA VAL A 72 -4.52 -7.20 7.94
C VAL A 72 -4.60 -5.78 8.51
N LEU A 73 -4.84 -4.76 7.67
CA LEU A 73 -4.98 -3.38 8.13
C LEU A 73 -6.17 -3.18 9.06
N VAL A 74 -7.31 -3.82 8.77
CA VAL A 74 -8.50 -3.77 9.63
C VAL A 74 -8.22 -4.43 10.98
N LEU A 75 -7.57 -5.60 11.00
CA LEU A 75 -7.20 -6.27 12.26
C LEU A 75 -6.25 -5.42 13.11
N ILE A 76 -5.22 -4.83 12.49
CA ILE A 76 -4.30 -3.92 13.18
C ILE A 76 -5.04 -2.69 13.70
N GLY A 77 -5.95 -2.11 12.91
CA GLY A 77 -6.76 -0.97 13.31
C GLY A 77 -7.64 -1.28 14.54
N ILE A 78 -8.31 -2.42 14.55
CA ILE A 78 -9.12 -2.87 15.70
C ILE A 78 -8.24 -3.03 16.95
N TYR A 79 -7.07 -3.66 16.80
CA TYR A 79 -6.14 -3.84 17.91
C TYR A 79 -5.67 -2.51 18.51
N LEU A 80 -5.31 -1.53 17.66
CA LEU A 80 -4.90 -0.21 18.12
C LEU A 80 -6.03 0.54 18.83
N ILE A 81 -7.27 0.44 18.34
CA ILE A 81 -8.44 1.03 19.00
C ILE A 81 -8.63 0.42 20.39
N GLN A 82 -8.56 -0.90 20.51
CA GLN A 82 -8.67 -1.58 21.81
C GLN A 82 -7.58 -1.13 22.78
N ALA A 83 -6.34 -1.05 22.31
CA ALA A 83 -5.22 -0.55 23.12
C ALA A 83 -5.44 0.90 23.58
N CYS A 84 -5.94 1.77 22.71
CA CYS A 84 -6.25 3.15 23.05
C CYS A 84 -7.38 3.27 24.07
N VAL A 85 -8.45 2.48 23.93
CA VAL A 85 -9.57 2.49 24.90
C VAL A 85 -9.11 2.03 26.27
N ALA A 86 -8.36 0.91 26.34
CA ALA A 86 -7.82 0.42 27.59
C ALA A 86 -6.87 1.44 28.27
N ALA A 87 -6.03 2.11 27.48
CA ALA A 87 -5.20 3.19 27.99
C ALA A 87 -6.03 4.37 28.53
N PHE A 88 -7.13 4.72 27.84
CA PHE A 88 -7.99 5.82 28.25
C PHE A 88 -8.75 5.53 29.53
N GLU A 89 -9.24 4.30 29.71
CA GLU A 89 -9.90 3.85 30.94
C GLU A 89 -8.95 3.94 32.15
N LEU A 90 -7.70 3.48 31.99
CA LEU A 90 -6.67 3.61 33.03
C LEU A 90 -6.41 5.08 33.42
N VAL A 91 -6.35 5.97 32.42
CA VAL A 91 -6.16 7.41 32.68
C VAL A 91 -7.38 8.01 33.38
N GLN A 92 -8.59 7.60 33.01
CA GLN A 92 -9.81 8.05 33.66
C GLN A 92 -9.89 7.61 35.12
N ASP A 93 -9.53 6.37 35.43
CA ASP A 93 -9.53 5.86 36.81
C ASP A 93 -8.58 6.66 37.70
N VAL A 94 -7.36 6.92 37.23
CA VAL A 94 -6.38 7.75 37.97
C VAL A 94 -6.89 9.17 38.14
N SER A 95 -7.46 9.78 37.09
CA SER A 95 -7.99 11.14 37.17
C SER A 95 -9.17 11.26 38.16
N ARG A 96 -10.06 10.26 38.23
CA ARG A 96 -11.17 10.24 39.18
C ARG A 96 -10.67 10.17 40.62
N SER A 97 -9.66 9.34 40.91
CA SER A 97 -9.10 9.22 42.26
C SER A 97 -8.43 10.51 42.74
N LEU A 98 -7.85 11.31 41.83
CA LEU A 98 -7.27 12.61 42.17
C LEU A 98 -8.32 13.71 42.37
N VAL A 99 -9.45 13.63 41.67
CA VAL A 99 -10.53 14.64 41.72
C VAL A 99 -11.50 14.42 42.88
N SER A 100 -11.57 13.23 43.47
CA SER A 100 -12.25 13.01 44.75
C SER A 100 -11.25 13.09 45.91
N PRO A 101 -10.87 14.29 46.40
CA PRO A 101 -10.19 14.37 47.68
C PRO A 101 -11.16 13.81 48.71
N THR A 102 -10.79 12.66 49.26
CA THR A 102 -11.43 12.05 50.42
C THR A 102 -11.30 13.04 51.57
N PHE A 103 -12.40 13.74 51.88
CA PHE A 103 -12.62 14.47 53.13
C PHE A 103 -13.44 13.62 54.08
#